data_AF-A0A8H7Q9S0-F1
#
_entry.id   AF-A0A8H7Q9S0-F1
#
_cell.length_a   1.000
_cell.length_b   1.000
_cell.length_c   1.000
_cell.angle_alpha   90.00
_cell.angle_beta   90.00
_cell.angle_gamma   90.00
#
_symmetry.space_group_name_H-M   'P 1'
#
loop_
_entity.id
_entity.type
_entity.pdbx_description
1 polymer ?
#
loop_
_entity_poly.entity_id
_entity_poly.type
_entity_poly.pdbx_seq_one_letter_code
_entity_poly.pdbx_strand_id
1 'polypeptide(L)'
;MQVSSSKENRAAEIDQCLNLLSPSSSDESKFTALLILPRLLDSNDHATIQRVFDKMNFKFIERLMKSKKTAEVPETVMQEIAVNILSYFSTVESLTSSEQLIARIPTLSSCIKPRSINMFHSFHIASLLYLTDYNHCRDATDITKDVLMTLMRLAKTDSALQTILDKQVLSRILVLLGDDASQEEQDLAKHVIILVYGSAFNRLEQSNSTELKTSLIESLKYSLIPTLSSTLRVRQDTSKFVAVDILHRVFNECPTHIVKELEKEEKQRFDIWIESIRSGVRQILTSKTALLRHIGPRWLFSTLEKTASISPSPTTPRQAEKRPATATAEKPMVTDEASIDARFPALLIQLASLEVRLILDDLGGEKSAKAIEAEPASDRSIAMLPMFYQMIESAIQYLTSDDLVLEGTDIDLIFKIRQILTELFKAIIDFLNDTFSRTDQQDIFNDIVILASVRLLAIWIEEDDSLNNDMSSKTMTMVETFREQQL
;
A
#
# COMPACT_ATOMS: atom_id res chain seq x y z
N MET A 1 -36.47 -38.19 18.24
CA MET A 1 -37.64 -37.32 18.53
C MET A 1 -37.34 -36.10 19.41
N GLN A 2 -36.07 -35.78 19.75
CA GLN A 2 -35.72 -34.67 20.67
C GLN A 2 -35.16 -33.39 19.99
N VAL A 3 -34.97 -33.38 18.66
CA VAL A 3 -34.39 -32.21 17.95
C VAL A 3 -35.46 -31.16 17.58
N SER A 4 -36.74 -31.54 17.53
CA SER A 4 -37.86 -30.65 17.16
C SER A 4 -38.24 -29.66 18.27
N SER A 5 -38.23 -30.06 19.55
CA SER A 5 -38.69 -29.18 20.64
C SER A 5 -37.73 -28.02 20.94
N SER A 6 -36.42 -28.19 20.69
CA SER A 6 -35.43 -27.13 20.89
C SER A 6 -35.54 -26.03 19.83
N LYS A 7 -35.85 -26.39 18.57
CA LYS A 7 -36.04 -25.43 17.48
C LYS A 7 -37.34 -24.64 17.63
N GLU A 8 -38.42 -25.30 18.05
CA GLU A 8 -39.71 -24.63 18.31
C GLU A 8 -39.62 -23.64 19.49
N ASN A 9 -38.94 -24.01 20.57
CA ASN A 9 -38.69 -23.10 21.69
C ASN A 9 -37.83 -21.90 21.27
N ARG A 10 -36.77 -22.12 20.48
CA ARG A 10 -35.92 -21.04 19.96
C ARG A 10 -36.69 -20.09 19.04
N ALA A 11 -37.57 -20.62 18.19
CA ALA A 11 -38.42 -19.79 17.33
C ALA A 11 -39.40 -18.93 18.14
N ALA A 12 -39.98 -19.48 19.22
CA ALA A 12 -40.84 -18.73 20.13
C ALA A 12 -40.10 -17.62 20.88
N GLU A 13 -38.86 -17.87 21.33
CA GLU A 13 -38.01 -16.87 21.97
C GLU A 13 -37.61 -15.74 21.01
N ILE A 14 -37.36 -16.05 19.73
CA ILE A 14 -37.13 -15.04 18.69
C ILE A 14 -38.38 -14.19 18.48
N ASP A 15 -39.56 -14.81 18.45
CA ASP A 15 -40.82 -14.07 18.32
C ASP A 15 -41.10 -13.15 19.51
N GLN A 16 -40.75 -13.58 20.72
CA GLN A 16 -40.78 -12.74 21.90
C GLN A 16 -39.82 -11.55 21.76
N CYS A 17 -38.60 -11.77 21.30
CA CYS A 17 -37.64 -10.68 21.05
C CYS A 17 -38.17 -9.69 19.99
N LEU A 18 -38.78 -10.18 18.92
CA LEU A 18 -39.35 -9.34 17.86
C LEU A 18 -40.51 -8.47 18.35
N ASN A 19 -41.33 -8.98 19.27
CA ASN A 19 -42.38 -8.19 19.92
C ASN A 19 -41.79 -7.08 20.81
N LEU A 20 -40.70 -7.38 21.52
CA LEU A 20 -39.98 -6.38 22.33
C LEU A 20 -39.27 -5.32 21.47
N LEU A 21 -38.93 -5.63 20.21
CA LEU A 21 -38.37 -4.68 19.24
C LEU A 21 -39.40 -3.77 18.57
N SER A 22 -40.69 -3.96 18.84
CA SER A 22 -41.75 -3.14 18.25
C SER A 22 -41.53 -1.64 18.48
N PRO A 23 -41.92 -0.75 17.55
CA PRO A 23 -41.75 0.69 17.71
C PRO A 23 -42.35 1.24 19.00
N SER A 24 -43.47 0.66 19.45
CA SER A 24 -44.21 1.00 20.67
C SER A 24 -43.58 0.53 21.97
N SER A 25 -42.60 -0.39 21.93
CA SER A 25 -41.93 -0.90 23.13
C SER A 25 -40.99 0.12 23.76
N SER A 26 -40.71 0.00 25.07
CA SER A 26 -39.73 0.85 25.75
C SER A 26 -38.30 0.61 25.23
N ASP A 27 -37.41 1.59 25.41
CA ASP A 27 -36.02 1.47 24.95
C ASP A 27 -35.26 0.38 25.73
N GLU A 28 -35.59 0.16 27.01
CA GLU A 28 -35.03 -0.94 27.84
C GLU A 28 -35.47 -2.31 27.31
N SER A 29 -36.73 -2.43 26.88
CA SER A 29 -37.27 -3.66 26.29
C SER A 29 -36.58 -3.98 24.98
N LYS A 30 -36.40 -2.97 24.12
CA LYS A 30 -35.66 -3.10 22.86
C LYS A 30 -34.21 -3.46 23.10
N PHE A 31 -33.55 -2.80 24.06
CA PHE A 31 -32.16 -3.08 24.43
C PHE A 31 -31.98 -4.52 24.92
N THR A 32 -32.87 -4.99 25.80
CA THR A 32 -32.88 -6.38 26.29
C THR A 32 -33.01 -7.37 25.14
N ALA A 33 -33.92 -7.11 24.20
CA ALA A 33 -34.09 -7.96 23.03
C ALA A 33 -32.81 -8.01 22.17
N LEU A 34 -32.13 -6.89 21.93
CA LEU A 34 -30.89 -6.85 21.15
C LEU A 34 -29.71 -7.56 21.82
N LEU A 35 -29.69 -7.70 23.14
CA LEU A 35 -28.67 -8.48 23.86
C LEU A 35 -28.89 -10.00 23.72
N ILE A 36 -30.15 -10.42 23.67
CA ILE A 36 -30.52 -11.84 23.60
C ILE A 36 -30.46 -12.35 22.16
N LEU A 37 -30.92 -11.52 21.21
CA LEU A 37 -31.12 -11.90 19.81
C LEU A 37 -29.88 -12.52 19.12
N PRO A 38 -28.64 -12.01 19.27
CA PRO A 38 -27.47 -12.63 18.65
C PRO A 38 -27.21 -14.07 19.12
N ARG A 39 -27.58 -14.40 20.36
CA ARG A 39 -27.43 -15.76 20.93
C ARG A 39 -28.51 -16.71 20.41
N LEU A 40 -29.64 -16.17 19.95
CA LEU A 40 -30.74 -16.92 19.38
C LEU A 40 -30.64 -17.06 17.87
N LEU A 41 -29.76 -16.34 17.18
CA LEU A 41 -29.61 -16.47 15.73
C LEU A 41 -28.53 -17.49 15.34
N ASP A 42 -28.79 -18.26 14.31
CA ASP A 42 -27.82 -19.16 13.67
C ASP A 42 -27.34 -18.50 12.39
N SER A 43 -26.01 -18.39 12.20
CA SER A 43 -25.42 -17.68 11.06
C SER A 43 -25.77 -18.32 9.73
N ASN A 44 -26.16 -19.60 9.72
CA ASN A 44 -26.56 -20.32 8.52
C ASN A 44 -28.07 -20.23 8.23
N ASP A 45 -28.87 -19.71 9.16
CA ASP A 45 -30.32 -19.59 8.99
C ASP A 45 -30.71 -18.23 8.40
N HIS A 46 -30.42 -18.06 7.11
CA HIS A 46 -30.65 -16.80 6.39
C HIS A 46 -32.14 -16.39 6.40
N ALA A 47 -33.07 -17.36 6.45
CA ALA A 47 -34.50 -17.09 6.48
C ALA A 47 -34.92 -16.42 7.81
N THR A 48 -34.41 -16.93 8.93
CA THR A 48 -34.65 -16.31 10.24
C THR A 48 -33.96 -14.94 10.34
N ILE A 49 -32.77 -14.77 9.78
CA ILE A 49 -32.07 -13.47 9.75
C ILE A 49 -32.88 -12.45 8.95
N GLN A 50 -33.38 -12.82 7.78
CA GLN A 50 -34.27 -11.97 6.97
C GLN A 50 -35.52 -11.58 7.75
N ARG A 51 -36.18 -12.54 8.41
CA ARG A 51 -37.38 -12.28 9.23
C ARG A 51 -37.10 -11.27 10.36
N VAL A 52 -35.94 -11.38 10.99
CA VAL A 52 -35.51 -10.45 12.05
C VAL A 52 -35.19 -9.07 11.46
N PHE A 53 -34.52 -9.03 10.31
CA PHE A 53 -34.22 -7.80 9.59
C PHE A 53 -35.50 -7.01 9.24
N ASP A 54 -36.52 -7.69 8.70
CA ASP A 54 -37.77 -7.05 8.26
C ASP A 54 -38.56 -6.41 9.42
N LYS A 55 -38.42 -6.96 10.63
CA LYS A 55 -39.07 -6.43 11.86
C LYS A 55 -38.16 -5.52 12.68
N MET A 56 -36.92 -5.29 12.23
CA MET A 56 -35.93 -4.53 13.00
C MET A 56 -36.29 -3.04 13.06
N ASN A 57 -36.13 -2.44 14.25
CA ASN A 57 -36.30 -1.01 14.41
C ASN A 57 -34.98 -0.26 14.11
N PHE A 58 -34.71 0.00 12.83
CA PHE A 58 -33.48 0.68 12.40
C PHE A 58 -33.31 2.10 12.96
N LYS A 59 -34.39 2.80 13.33
CA LYS A 59 -34.30 4.10 14.02
C LYS A 59 -33.71 3.94 15.42
N PHE A 60 -34.04 2.86 16.11
CA PHE A 60 -33.45 2.54 17.41
C PHE A 60 -31.97 2.16 17.28
N ILE A 61 -31.61 1.33 16.29
CA ILE A 61 -30.21 0.99 16.00
C ILE A 61 -29.36 2.23 15.71
N GLU A 62 -29.90 3.17 14.92
CA GLU A 62 -29.23 4.45 14.65
C GLU A 62 -29.03 5.29 15.92
N ARG A 63 -30.04 5.35 16.79
CA ARG A 63 -29.95 6.05 18.09
C ARG A 63 -28.89 5.40 19.00
N LEU A 64 -28.76 4.07 18.98
CA LEU A 64 -27.75 3.36 19.76
C LEU A 64 -26.33 3.71 19.29
N MET A 65 -26.08 3.72 17.98
CA MET A 65 -24.76 4.12 17.44
C MET A 65 -24.42 5.58 17.76
N LYS A 66 -25.41 6.47 17.72
CA LYS A 66 -25.26 7.91 18.01
C LYS A 66 -25.32 8.25 19.51
N SER A 67 -25.52 7.25 20.36
CA SER A 67 -25.64 7.47 21.80
C SER A 67 -24.37 8.12 22.35
N LYS A 68 -24.55 9.00 23.33
CA LYS A 68 -23.46 9.62 24.10
C LYS A 68 -23.55 9.09 25.52
N LYS A 69 -22.43 9.11 26.25
CA LYS A 69 -22.32 8.66 27.65
C LYS A 69 -23.59 8.98 28.47
N THR A 70 -24.36 7.96 28.82
CA THR A 70 -25.46 8.01 29.79
C THR A 70 -24.95 7.49 31.14
N ALA A 71 -25.66 7.80 32.22
CA ALA A 71 -25.23 7.43 33.58
C ALA A 71 -25.28 5.92 33.87
N GLU A 72 -26.04 5.15 33.08
CA GLU A 72 -26.34 3.73 33.36
C GLU A 72 -25.62 2.73 32.44
N VAL A 73 -25.33 3.09 31.18
CA VAL A 73 -24.68 2.20 30.21
C VAL A 73 -23.57 2.95 29.46
N PRO A 74 -22.34 2.40 29.38
CA PRO A 74 -21.27 3.00 28.61
C PRO A 74 -21.62 3.15 27.12
N GLU A 75 -21.22 4.27 26.52
CA GLU A 75 -21.41 4.54 25.08
C GLU A 75 -20.87 3.41 24.19
N THR A 76 -19.72 2.86 24.54
CA THR A 76 -19.05 1.80 23.78
C THR A 76 -19.92 0.54 23.68
N VAL A 77 -20.60 0.16 24.76
CA VAL A 77 -21.47 -1.03 24.80
C VAL A 77 -22.69 -0.83 23.90
N MET A 78 -23.30 0.37 23.93
CA MET A 78 -24.44 0.68 23.06
C MET A 78 -24.05 0.66 21.58
N GLN A 79 -22.89 1.21 21.24
CA GLN A 79 -22.33 1.18 19.88
C GLN A 79 -22.02 -0.25 19.44
N GLU A 80 -21.40 -1.06 20.30
CA GLU A 80 -21.02 -2.44 20.00
C GLU A 80 -22.23 -3.31 19.67
N ILE A 81 -23.29 -3.24 20.48
CA ILE A 81 -24.52 -4.01 20.22
C ILE A 81 -25.11 -3.65 18.86
N ALA A 82 -25.18 -2.37 18.54
CA ALA A 82 -25.72 -1.90 17.26
C ALA A 82 -24.85 -2.37 16.07
N VAL A 83 -23.53 -2.22 16.18
CA VAL A 83 -22.57 -2.64 15.13
C VAL A 83 -22.60 -4.16 14.94
N ASN A 84 -22.64 -4.95 16.01
CA ASN A 84 -22.70 -6.41 15.93
C ASN A 84 -23.94 -6.89 15.18
N ILE A 85 -25.10 -6.27 15.43
CA ILE A 85 -26.34 -6.64 14.75
C ILE A 85 -26.30 -6.27 13.26
N LEU A 86 -25.77 -5.09 12.92
CA LEU A 86 -25.59 -4.69 11.52
C LEU A 86 -24.56 -5.57 10.79
N SER A 87 -23.46 -5.92 11.46
CA SER A 87 -22.46 -6.87 10.97
C SER A 87 -23.09 -8.23 10.71
N TYR A 88 -23.98 -8.69 11.59
CA TYR A 88 -24.69 -9.94 11.41
C TYR A 88 -25.61 -9.91 10.18
N PHE A 89 -26.38 -8.83 9.97
CA PHE A 89 -27.20 -8.68 8.76
C PHE A 89 -26.36 -8.61 7.48
N SER A 90 -25.17 -8.02 7.54
CA SER A 90 -24.26 -7.94 6.39
C SER A 90 -23.73 -9.30 5.92
N THR A 91 -23.85 -10.36 6.73
CA THR A 91 -23.45 -11.72 6.33
C THR A 91 -24.39 -12.33 5.28
N VAL A 92 -25.64 -11.85 5.21
CA VAL A 92 -26.63 -12.34 4.25
C VAL A 92 -26.59 -11.46 3.00
N GLU A 93 -26.17 -12.04 1.88
CA GLU A 93 -25.96 -11.31 0.62
C GLU A 93 -27.22 -10.61 0.08
N SER A 94 -28.41 -11.15 0.30
CA SER A 94 -29.66 -10.48 -0.10
C SER A 94 -29.90 -9.17 0.65
N LEU A 95 -29.36 -9.05 1.88
CA LEU A 95 -29.55 -7.88 2.74
C LEU A 95 -28.54 -6.77 2.47
N THR A 96 -27.35 -7.07 1.94
CA THR A 96 -26.28 -6.07 1.73
C THR A 96 -26.67 -4.98 0.73
N SER A 97 -27.65 -5.24 -0.12
CA SER A 97 -28.19 -4.30 -1.11
C SER A 97 -29.38 -3.49 -0.60
N SER A 98 -29.79 -3.69 0.65
CA SER A 98 -30.96 -3.02 1.23
C SER A 98 -30.68 -1.54 1.55
N GLU A 99 -31.65 -0.68 1.25
CA GLU A 99 -31.59 0.75 1.57
C GLU A 99 -31.39 0.99 3.08
N GLN A 100 -31.97 0.13 3.92
CA GLN A 100 -31.84 0.22 5.37
C GLN A 100 -30.40 0.05 5.86
N LEU A 101 -29.58 -0.82 5.26
CA LEU A 101 -28.17 -0.95 5.65
C LEU A 101 -27.32 0.18 5.04
N ILE A 102 -27.57 0.51 3.77
CA ILE A 102 -26.82 1.56 3.05
C ILE A 102 -26.96 2.91 3.76
N ALA A 103 -28.18 3.27 4.18
CA ALA A 103 -28.45 4.50 4.92
C ALA A 103 -27.70 4.61 6.27
N ARG A 104 -27.12 3.50 6.77
CA ARG A 104 -26.37 3.47 8.04
C ARG A 104 -24.87 3.52 7.88
N ILE A 105 -24.34 3.39 6.66
CA ILE A 105 -22.90 3.50 6.38
C ILE A 105 -22.28 4.77 7.00
N PRO A 106 -22.88 5.98 6.89
CA PRO A 106 -22.29 7.17 7.51
C PRO A 106 -22.22 7.07 9.04
N THR A 107 -23.24 6.49 9.67
CA THR A 107 -23.28 6.34 11.13
C THR A 107 -22.33 5.22 11.60
N LEU A 108 -22.25 4.11 10.87
CA LEU A 108 -21.27 3.04 11.10
C LEU A 108 -19.84 3.58 11.05
N SER A 109 -19.51 4.36 10.01
CA SER A 109 -18.19 4.98 9.89
C SER A 109 -17.86 5.86 11.10
N SER A 110 -18.86 6.49 11.71
CA SER A 110 -18.66 7.36 12.87
C SER A 110 -18.24 6.62 14.15
N CYS A 111 -18.44 5.29 14.19
CA CYS A 111 -17.98 4.43 15.26
C CYS A 111 -16.48 4.08 15.16
N ILE A 112 -15.83 4.36 14.01
CA ILE A 112 -14.38 4.24 13.85
C ILE A 112 -13.72 5.33 14.70
N LYS A 113 -12.97 4.93 15.74
CA LYS A 113 -12.29 5.84 16.68
C LYS A 113 -10.79 5.51 16.70
N PRO A 114 -9.89 6.47 16.39
CA PRO A 114 -8.45 6.28 16.57
C PRO A 114 -8.12 6.10 18.06
N ARG A 115 -7.06 5.34 18.36
CA ARG A 115 -6.77 4.74 19.68
C ARG A 115 -6.42 5.73 20.81
N SER A 116 -6.43 7.05 20.56
CA SER A 116 -5.80 8.03 21.46
C SER A 116 -6.59 8.45 22.72
N ILE A 117 -7.73 7.85 23.10
CA ILE A 117 -8.56 8.44 24.19
C ILE A 117 -8.97 7.49 25.34
N ASN A 118 -8.95 6.15 25.22
CA ASN A 118 -9.70 5.32 26.19
C ASN A 118 -8.90 4.23 26.94
N MET A 119 -7.58 4.30 27.01
CA MET A 119 -6.79 3.32 27.80
C MET A 119 -7.17 3.29 29.29
N PHE A 120 -7.71 4.38 29.84
CA PHE A 120 -8.07 4.47 31.27
C PHE A 120 -9.48 3.99 31.62
N HIS A 121 -10.37 3.73 30.66
CA HIS A 121 -11.76 3.33 30.95
C HIS A 121 -12.00 1.82 30.86
N SER A 122 -11.18 1.06 30.12
CA SER A 122 -11.38 -0.40 29.93
C SER A 122 -11.15 -1.20 31.23
N PHE A 123 -10.25 -0.76 32.11
CA PHE A 123 -9.91 -1.50 33.34
C PHE A 123 -11.02 -1.49 34.42
N HIS A 124 -11.91 -0.48 34.42
CA HIS A 124 -12.94 -0.35 35.46
C HIS A 124 -14.25 -1.09 35.15
N ILE A 125 -14.56 -1.36 33.88
CA ILE A 125 -15.79 -2.07 33.49
C ILE A 125 -15.64 -3.58 33.70
N ALA A 126 -14.45 -4.13 33.45
CA ALA A 126 -14.15 -5.55 33.66
C ALA A 126 -14.27 -6.01 35.13
N SER A 127 -14.08 -5.11 36.12
CA SER A 127 -14.25 -5.44 37.54
C SER A 127 -15.70 -5.37 38.05
N LEU A 128 -16.62 -4.72 37.34
CA LEU A 128 -17.98 -4.48 37.84
C LEU A 128 -19.04 -5.48 37.35
N LEU A 129 -18.75 -6.28 36.32
CA LEU A 129 -19.67 -7.28 35.78
C LEU A 129 -19.24 -8.70 36.15
N TYR A 130 -19.28 -9.04 37.44
CA TYR A 130 -19.19 -10.41 37.98
C TYR A 130 -20.35 -11.29 37.43
N LEU A 131 -20.34 -11.56 36.12
CA LEU A 131 -21.18 -12.52 35.43
C LEU A 131 -20.23 -13.58 34.88
N THR A 132 -20.27 -14.71 35.55
CA THR A 132 -19.57 -15.94 35.23
C THR A 132 -19.93 -16.41 33.81
N ASP A 133 -18.89 -16.82 33.06
CA ASP A 133 -18.94 -17.42 31.73
C ASP A 133 -19.49 -16.58 30.56
N TYR A 134 -18.87 -15.46 30.19
CA TYR A 134 -18.97 -14.95 28.81
C TYR A 134 -17.70 -14.19 28.37
N ASN A 135 -17.01 -14.73 27.36
CA ASN A 135 -16.19 -13.93 26.45
C ASN A 135 -17.10 -12.83 25.86
N HIS A 136 -16.81 -11.56 26.14
CA HIS A 136 -17.14 -10.35 25.33
C HIS A 136 -17.20 -9.08 26.20
N CYS A 137 -16.11 -8.71 26.87
CA CYS A 137 -15.77 -7.28 26.91
C CYS A 137 -14.77 -7.08 25.77
N ARG A 138 -15.30 -6.91 24.56
CA ARG A 138 -14.52 -6.59 23.37
C ARG A 138 -14.02 -5.16 23.49
N ASP A 139 -12.73 -4.94 23.23
CA ASP A 139 -12.14 -3.61 23.28
C ASP A 139 -12.69 -2.73 22.15
N ALA A 140 -12.56 -1.40 22.25
CA ALA A 140 -12.98 -0.48 21.18
C ALA A 140 -12.37 -0.80 19.79
N THR A 141 -11.25 -1.53 19.77
CA THR A 141 -10.60 -2.08 18.58
C THR A 141 -11.48 -3.09 17.85
N ASP A 142 -12.31 -3.87 18.55
CA ASP A 142 -13.16 -4.86 17.92
C ASP A 142 -14.37 -4.23 17.23
N ILE A 143 -14.89 -3.11 17.77
CA ILE A 143 -15.96 -2.33 17.11
C ILE A 143 -15.44 -1.79 15.77
N THR A 144 -14.24 -1.21 15.73
CA THR A 144 -13.62 -0.71 14.50
C THR A 144 -13.51 -1.83 13.46
N LYS A 145 -13.02 -3.02 13.86
CA LYS A 145 -12.91 -4.18 12.96
C LYS A 145 -14.28 -4.62 12.42
N ASP A 146 -15.28 -4.73 13.30
CA ASP A 146 -16.63 -5.14 12.90
C ASP A 146 -17.26 -4.12 11.93
N VAL A 147 -17.01 -2.82 12.12
CA VAL A 147 -17.40 -1.78 11.16
C VAL A 147 -16.71 -1.99 9.82
N LEU A 148 -15.38 -2.12 9.79
CA LEU A 148 -14.62 -2.31 8.54
C LEU A 148 -15.09 -3.55 7.77
N MET A 149 -15.26 -4.68 8.45
CA MET A 149 -15.77 -5.91 7.86
C MET A 149 -17.19 -5.75 7.31
N THR A 150 -18.03 -4.99 8.01
CA THR A 150 -19.39 -4.65 7.54
C THR A 150 -19.32 -3.81 6.27
N LEU A 151 -18.46 -2.79 6.21
CA LEU A 151 -18.27 -1.95 5.02
C LEU A 151 -17.79 -2.76 3.82
N MET A 152 -16.85 -3.71 4.02
CA MET A 152 -16.40 -4.60 2.95
C MET A 152 -17.55 -5.41 2.35
N ARG A 153 -18.45 -5.93 3.19
CA ARG A 153 -19.60 -6.72 2.73
C ARG A 153 -20.66 -5.87 2.02
N LEU A 154 -20.81 -4.61 2.43
CA LEU A 154 -21.74 -3.66 1.82
C LEU A 154 -21.23 -3.09 0.48
N ALA A 155 -19.92 -3.12 0.21
CA ALA A 155 -19.29 -2.59 -1.00
C ALA A 155 -19.58 -3.39 -2.29
N LYS A 156 -20.83 -3.78 -2.51
CA LYS A 156 -21.29 -4.59 -3.65
C LYS A 156 -22.14 -3.82 -4.65
N THR A 157 -22.88 -2.80 -4.23
CA THR A 157 -23.83 -2.05 -5.08
C THR A 157 -23.36 -0.62 -5.32
N ASP A 158 -23.79 -0.02 -6.43
CA ASP A 158 -23.43 1.36 -6.80
C ASP A 158 -23.81 2.35 -5.69
N SER A 159 -25.01 2.21 -5.10
CA SER A 159 -25.47 3.09 -4.01
C SER A 159 -24.64 2.93 -2.72
N ALA A 160 -24.25 1.70 -2.37
CA ALA A 160 -23.38 1.48 -1.23
C ALA A 160 -21.98 2.04 -1.47
N LEU A 161 -21.41 1.82 -2.66
CA LEU A 161 -20.09 2.33 -3.05
C LEU A 161 -20.07 3.86 -3.02
N GLN A 162 -21.08 4.53 -3.61
CA GLN A 162 -21.22 5.98 -3.54
C GLN A 162 -21.21 6.49 -2.07
N THR A 163 -21.93 5.80 -1.19
CA THR A 163 -22.02 6.19 0.23
C THR A 163 -20.70 5.95 0.97
N ILE A 164 -19.94 4.91 0.63
CA ILE A 164 -18.62 4.63 1.24
C ILE A 164 -17.55 5.61 0.71
N LEU A 165 -17.63 5.96 -0.57
CA LEU A 165 -16.72 6.92 -1.23
C LEU A 165 -16.96 8.36 -0.77
N ASP A 166 -18.07 8.64 -0.08
CA ASP A 166 -18.31 9.95 0.55
C ASP A 166 -17.11 10.37 1.41
N LYS A 167 -16.74 11.65 1.30
CA LYS A 167 -15.57 12.23 1.97
C LYS A 167 -15.58 12.00 3.48
N GLN A 168 -16.73 12.05 4.14
CA GLN A 168 -16.79 11.88 5.59
C GLN A 168 -16.57 10.43 6.02
N VAL A 169 -17.07 9.48 5.22
CA VAL A 169 -16.89 8.05 5.49
C VAL A 169 -15.45 7.65 5.20
N LEU A 170 -14.95 8.00 4.02
CA LEU A 170 -13.62 7.61 3.58
C LEU A 170 -12.52 8.22 4.45
N SER A 171 -12.66 9.49 4.88
CA SER A 171 -11.68 10.11 5.78
C SER A 171 -11.54 9.39 7.12
N ARG A 172 -12.62 8.80 7.66
CA ARG A 172 -12.55 8.01 8.90
C ARG A 172 -11.83 6.69 8.73
N ILE A 173 -11.98 6.05 7.57
CA ILE A 173 -11.23 4.84 7.21
C ILE A 173 -9.75 5.18 7.01
N LEU A 174 -9.45 6.27 6.29
CA LEU A 174 -8.08 6.70 6.00
C LEU A 174 -7.29 7.11 7.25
N VAL A 175 -7.95 7.61 8.29
CA VAL A 175 -7.30 7.90 9.60
C VAL A 175 -6.67 6.64 10.21
N LEU A 176 -7.23 5.45 9.94
CA LEU A 176 -6.68 4.18 10.44
C LEU A 176 -5.39 3.76 9.75
N LEU A 177 -4.95 4.46 8.70
CA LEU A 177 -3.64 4.20 8.08
C LEU A 177 -2.48 4.79 8.90
N GLY A 178 -2.76 5.52 9.98
CA GLY A 178 -1.74 6.09 10.86
C GLY A 178 -1.27 5.17 11.98
N ASP A 179 -0.23 5.59 12.70
CA ASP A 179 0.45 4.78 13.74
C ASP A 179 -0.42 4.54 14.98
N ASP A 180 -1.48 5.34 15.15
CA ASP A 180 -2.41 5.17 16.26
C ASP A 180 -3.26 3.89 16.12
N ALA A 181 -3.39 3.33 14.91
CA ALA A 181 -4.14 2.12 14.66
C ALA A 181 -3.27 0.87 14.87
N SER A 182 -3.89 -0.24 15.30
CA SER A 182 -3.21 -1.53 15.30
C SER A 182 -2.89 -2.00 13.89
N GLN A 183 -1.87 -2.86 13.76
CA GLN A 183 -1.52 -3.47 12.47
C GLN A 183 -2.72 -4.13 11.78
N GLU A 184 -3.56 -4.82 12.55
CA GLU A 184 -4.76 -5.49 12.03
C GLU A 184 -5.83 -4.49 11.54
N GLU A 185 -6.02 -3.36 12.25
CA GLU A 185 -6.90 -2.27 11.81
C GLU A 185 -6.37 -1.59 10.55
N GLN A 186 -5.05 -1.36 10.47
CA GLN A 186 -4.38 -0.82 9.28
C GLN A 186 -4.59 -1.76 8.08
N ASP A 187 -4.38 -3.06 8.27
CA ASP A 187 -4.56 -4.07 7.23
C ASP A 187 -6.01 -4.13 6.76
N LEU A 188 -6.99 -4.15 7.68
CA LEU A 188 -8.41 -4.14 7.32
C LEU A 188 -8.81 -2.84 6.60
N ALA A 189 -8.37 -1.68 7.08
CA ALA A 189 -8.67 -0.39 6.45
C ALA A 189 -8.11 -0.34 5.02
N LYS A 190 -6.88 -0.79 4.84
CA LYS A 190 -6.24 -0.97 3.53
C LYS A 190 -7.07 -1.88 2.62
N HIS A 191 -7.49 -3.05 3.09
CA HIS A 191 -8.31 -3.97 2.31
C HIS A 191 -9.66 -3.35 1.91
N VAL A 192 -10.32 -2.64 2.83
CA VAL A 192 -11.57 -1.92 2.54
C VAL A 192 -11.35 -0.90 1.42
N ILE A 193 -10.31 -0.08 1.51
CA ILE A 193 -10.01 0.95 0.50
C ILE A 193 -9.80 0.29 -0.87
N ILE A 194 -8.92 -0.70 -0.96
CA ILE A 194 -8.62 -1.39 -2.22
C ILE A 194 -9.90 -2.03 -2.80
N LEU A 195 -10.66 -2.73 -1.98
CA LEU A 195 -11.91 -3.39 -2.40
C LEU A 195 -12.94 -2.38 -2.91
N VAL A 196 -13.15 -1.27 -2.21
CA VAL A 196 -14.14 -0.26 -2.57
C VAL A 196 -13.79 0.41 -3.89
N TYR A 197 -12.52 0.80 -4.07
CA TYR A 197 -12.08 1.42 -5.33
C TYR A 197 -12.09 0.41 -6.49
N GLY A 198 -11.55 -0.79 -6.31
CA GLY A 198 -11.58 -1.84 -7.32
C GLY A 198 -13.01 -2.24 -7.73
N SER A 199 -13.92 -2.36 -6.75
CA SER A 199 -15.34 -2.62 -7.02
C SER A 199 -16.01 -1.46 -7.75
N ALA A 200 -15.70 -0.21 -7.41
CA ALA A 200 -16.22 0.96 -8.09
C ALA A 200 -15.73 1.06 -9.54
N PHE A 201 -14.46 0.78 -9.82
CA PHE A 201 -13.92 0.72 -11.18
C PHE A 201 -14.60 -0.36 -12.01
N ASN A 202 -14.65 -1.60 -11.49
CA ASN A 202 -15.30 -2.72 -12.17
C ASN A 202 -16.79 -2.45 -12.45
N ARG A 203 -17.51 -1.84 -11.51
CA ARG A 203 -18.91 -1.46 -11.68
C ARG A 203 -19.07 -0.36 -12.73
N LEU A 204 -18.20 0.65 -12.73
CA LEU A 204 -18.26 1.74 -13.69
C LEU A 204 -18.14 1.23 -15.13
N GLU A 205 -17.26 0.28 -15.38
CA GLU A 205 -17.12 -0.36 -16.70
C GLU A 205 -18.36 -1.16 -17.13
N GLN A 206 -19.10 -1.71 -16.16
CA GLN A 206 -20.29 -2.54 -16.42
C GLN A 206 -21.59 -1.71 -16.53
N SER A 207 -21.79 -0.72 -15.66
CA SER A 207 -23.07 -0.02 -15.48
C SER A 207 -23.09 1.40 -16.08
N ASN A 208 -21.93 1.98 -16.41
CA ASN A 208 -21.82 3.39 -16.86
C ASN A 208 -22.55 4.40 -15.96
N SER A 209 -22.66 4.11 -14.65
CA SER A 209 -23.35 4.99 -13.69
C SER A 209 -22.63 6.34 -13.54
N THR A 210 -23.31 7.43 -13.93
CA THR A 210 -22.78 8.81 -13.83
C THR A 210 -22.61 9.27 -12.39
N GLU A 211 -23.48 8.81 -11.51
CA GLU A 211 -23.46 9.16 -10.08
C GLU A 211 -22.26 8.50 -9.39
N LEU A 212 -22.05 7.21 -9.65
CA LEU A 212 -20.89 6.48 -9.13
C LEU A 212 -19.58 7.08 -9.66
N LYS A 213 -19.54 7.42 -10.95
CA LYS A 213 -18.38 8.11 -11.55
C LYS A 213 -18.05 9.41 -10.83
N THR A 214 -19.06 10.24 -10.57
CA THR A 214 -18.90 11.52 -9.87
C THR A 214 -18.33 11.29 -8.46
N SER A 215 -18.95 10.42 -7.67
CA SER A 215 -18.49 10.12 -6.31
C SER A 215 -17.07 9.57 -6.28
N LEU A 216 -16.70 8.72 -7.24
CA LEU A 216 -15.36 8.14 -7.39
C LEU A 216 -14.30 9.20 -7.71
N ILE A 217 -14.58 10.10 -8.65
CA ILE A 217 -13.66 11.18 -9.01
C ILE A 217 -13.48 12.13 -7.82
N GLU A 218 -14.57 12.52 -7.17
CA GLU A 218 -14.52 13.38 -5.98
C GLU A 218 -13.75 12.72 -4.82
N SER A 219 -13.92 11.41 -4.60
CA SER A 219 -13.23 10.70 -3.53
C SER A 219 -11.72 10.61 -3.79
N LEU A 220 -11.31 10.36 -5.04
CA LEU A 220 -9.89 10.39 -5.44
C LEU A 220 -9.29 11.78 -5.23
N LYS A 221 -9.99 12.80 -5.70
CA LYS A 221 -9.57 14.20 -5.70
C LYS A 221 -9.45 14.82 -4.31
N TYR A 222 -10.40 14.54 -3.41
CA TYR A 222 -10.51 15.25 -2.14
C TYR A 222 -10.15 14.40 -0.92
N SER A 223 -10.01 13.08 -1.07
CA SER A 223 -9.76 12.18 0.06
C SER A 223 -8.55 11.30 -0.18
N LEU A 224 -8.59 10.38 -1.16
CA LEU A 224 -7.56 9.34 -1.28
C LEU A 224 -6.19 9.92 -1.66
N ILE A 225 -6.09 10.60 -2.81
CA ILE A 225 -4.79 11.07 -3.31
C ILE A 225 -4.18 12.10 -2.35
N PRO A 226 -4.92 13.12 -1.86
CA PRO A 226 -4.37 14.07 -0.90
C PRO A 226 -3.85 13.42 0.38
N THR A 227 -4.60 12.46 0.95
CA THR A 227 -4.18 11.80 2.19
C THR A 227 -2.95 10.93 1.97
N LEU A 228 -2.93 10.10 0.92
CA LEU A 228 -1.80 9.20 0.67
C LEU A 228 -0.54 9.96 0.24
N SER A 229 -0.69 10.98 -0.60
CA SER A 229 0.45 11.84 -0.99
C SER A 229 1.03 12.61 0.20
N SER A 230 0.18 13.10 1.11
CA SER A 230 0.62 13.73 2.35
C SER A 230 1.31 12.74 3.29
N THR A 231 0.76 11.53 3.45
CA THR A 231 1.38 10.44 4.22
C THR A 231 2.77 10.13 3.70
N LEU A 232 2.92 9.98 2.39
CA LEU A 232 4.21 9.70 1.76
C LEU A 232 5.23 10.83 1.94
N ARG A 233 4.80 12.08 1.92
CA ARG A 233 5.69 13.23 2.08
C ARG A 233 6.14 13.44 3.52
N VAL A 234 5.22 13.31 4.48
CA VAL A 234 5.43 13.76 5.86
C VAL A 234 5.89 12.64 6.79
N ARG A 235 5.31 11.45 6.66
CA ARG A 235 5.52 10.36 7.63
C ARG A 235 6.84 9.64 7.37
N GLN A 236 7.42 8.99 8.37
CA GLN A 236 8.67 8.21 8.21
C GLN A 236 8.54 6.78 8.74
N ASP A 237 7.31 6.37 9.05
CA ASP A 237 6.95 5.10 9.66
C ASP A 237 6.44 4.09 8.61
N THR A 238 5.91 2.96 9.08
CA THR A 238 5.39 1.88 8.23
C THR A 238 4.19 2.30 7.39
N SER A 239 3.48 3.38 7.74
CA SER A 239 2.31 3.87 6.99
C SER A 239 2.68 4.35 5.58
N LYS A 240 3.94 4.71 5.33
CA LYS A 240 4.44 5.03 3.99
C LYS A 240 4.30 3.83 3.05
N PHE A 241 4.72 2.65 3.49
CA PHE A 241 4.64 1.44 2.69
C PHE A 241 3.18 1.04 2.44
N VAL A 242 2.33 1.21 3.44
CA VAL A 242 0.87 1.02 3.29
C VAL A 242 0.30 1.99 2.26
N ALA A 243 0.68 3.27 2.30
CA ALA A 243 0.22 4.27 1.34
C ALA A 243 0.70 3.96 -0.09
N VAL A 244 1.95 3.51 -0.28
CA VAL A 244 2.44 3.08 -1.60
C VAL A 244 1.66 1.89 -2.12
N ASP A 245 1.42 0.85 -1.29
CA ASP A 245 0.70 -0.34 -1.74
C ASP A 245 -0.76 -0.03 -2.11
N ILE A 246 -1.44 0.85 -1.35
CA ILE A 246 -2.79 1.31 -1.70
C ILE A 246 -2.76 2.08 -3.02
N LEU A 247 -1.84 3.03 -3.20
CA LEU A 247 -1.71 3.78 -4.46
C LEU A 247 -1.46 2.82 -5.63
N HIS A 248 -0.53 1.89 -5.48
CA HIS A 248 -0.21 0.92 -6.53
C HIS A 248 -1.44 0.10 -6.93
N ARG A 249 -2.13 -0.52 -5.96
CA ARG A 249 -3.27 -1.38 -6.25
C ARG A 249 -4.47 -0.61 -6.82
N VAL A 250 -4.80 0.53 -6.23
CA VAL A 250 -5.92 1.36 -6.69
C VAL A 250 -5.65 1.92 -8.09
N PHE A 251 -4.46 2.46 -8.36
CA PHE A 251 -4.17 3.03 -9.68
C PHE A 251 -3.92 1.98 -10.76
N ASN A 252 -3.46 0.77 -10.40
CA ASN A 252 -3.31 -0.32 -11.35
C ASN A 252 -4.67 -0.81 -11.89
N GLU A 253 -5.71 -0.78 -11.06
CA GLU A 253 -7.09 -1.12 -11.47
C GLU A 253 -7.88 0.10 -12.00
N CYS A 254 -7.29 1.30 -11.96
CA CYS A 254 -7.99 2.53 -12.35
C CYS A 254 -8.05 2.69 -13.88
N PRO A 255 -9.25 2.87 -14.46
CA PRO A 255 -9.38 3.10 -15.89
C PRO A 255 -8.65 4.38 -16.34
N THR A 256 -7.93 4.30 -17.46
CA THR A 256 -7.09 5.41 -17.97
C THR A 256 -7.86 6.70 -18.23
N HIS A 257 -9.15 6.61 -18.58
CA HIS A 257 -9.99 7.79 -18.79
C HIS A 257 -10.27 8.56 -17.50
N ILE A 258 -10.37 7.89 -16.34
CA ILE A 258 -10.55 8.53 -15.04
C ILE A 258 -9.28 9.29 -14.64
N VAL A 259 -8.11 8.69 -14.87
CA VAL A 259 -6.82 9.36 -14.59
C VAL A 259 -6.65 10.62 -15.44
N LYS A 260 -6.98 10.55 -16.74
CA LYS A 260 -6.93 11.72 -17.64
C LYS A 260 -7.91 12.82 -17.23
N GLU A 261 -9.08 12.45 -16.74
CA GLU A 261 -10.09 13.40 -16.25
C GLU A 261 -9.59 14.11 -14.98
N LEU A 262 -9.00 13.36 -14.03
CA LEU A 262 -8.36 13.92 -12.84
C LEU A 262 -7.21 14.88 -13.19
N GLU A 263 -6.33 14.49 -14.12
CA GLU A 263 -5.23 15.34 -14.58
C GLU A 263 -5.73 16.64 -15.22
N LYS A 264 -6.80 16.55 -16.03
CA LYS A 264 -7.38 17.70 -16.73
C LYS A 264 -8.06 18.67 -15.76
N GLU A 265 -8.83 18.17 -14.80
CA GLU A 265 -9.59 19.00 -13.87
C GLU A 265 -8.72 19.66 -12.79
N GLU A 266 -7.65 18.99 -12.35
CA GLU A 266 -6.87 19.40 -11.18
C GLU A 266 -5.37 19.49 -11.46
N LYS A 267 -4.99 19.91 -12.67
CA LYS A 267 -3.59 19.94 -13.14
C LYS A 267 -2.57 20.40 -12.08
N GLN A 268 -2.82 21.54 -11.44
CA GLN A 268 -1.91 22.08 -10.41
C GLN A 268 -1.80 21.20 -9.16
N ARG A 269 -2.91 20.63 -8.67
CA ARG A 269 -2.88 19.74 -7.50
C ARG A 269 -2.32 18.38 -7.85
N PHE A 270 -2.61 17.90 -9.06
CA PHE A 270 -2.09 16.66 -9.58
C PHE A 270 -0.56 16.68 -9.62
N ASP A 271 0.04 17.76 -10.11
CA ASP A 271 1.50 17.94 -10.09
C ASP A 271 2.08 17.88 -8.65
N ILE A 272 1.44 18.56 -7.69
CA ILE A 272 1.84 18.55 -6.28
C ILE A 272 1.73 17.14 -5.66
N TRP A 273 0.67 16.40 -6.00
CA TRP A 273 0.48 15.03 -5.52
C TRP A 273 1.55 14.10 -6.07
N ILE A 274 1.83 14.18 -7.37
CA ILE A 274 2.87 13.38 -8.03
C ILE A 274 4.25 13.70 -7.45
N GLU A 275 4.56 14.99 -7.21
CA GLU A 275 5.79 15.40 -6.56
C GLU A 275 5.90 14.85 -5.13
N SER A 276 4.82 14.91 -4.36
CA SER A 276 4.77 14.39 -2.98
C SER A 276 4.94 12.86 -2.94
N ILE A 277 4.29 12.15 -3.86
CA ILE A 277 4.46 10.69 -4.03
C ILE A 277 5.90 10.37 -4.41
N ARG A 278 6.47 11.09 -5.39
CA ARG A 278 7.86 10.90 -5.83
C ARG A 278 8.85 11.13 -4.70
N SER A 279 8.70 12.22 -3.94
CA SER A 279 9.55 12.54 -2.79
C SER A 279 9.45 11.45 -1.71
N GLY A 280 8.24 10.99 -1.38
CA GLY A 280 8.04 9.95 -0.38
C GLY A 280 8.63 8.60 -0.79
N VAL A 281 8.43 8.17 -2.03
CA VAL A 281 9.03 6.93 -2.53
C VAL A 281 10.54 7.07 -2.68
N ARG A 282 11.06 8.24 -3.06
CA ARG A 282 12.51 8.52 -3.03
C ARG A 282 13.06 8.30 -1.63
N GLN A 283 12.41 8.82 -0.60
CA GLN A 283 12.82 8.62 0.80
C GLN A 283 12.86 7.13 1.17
N ILE A 284 11.85 6.36 0.76
CA ILE A 284 11.79 4.90 0.97
C ILE A 284 12.93 4.18 0.23
N LEU A 285 13.20 4.56 -1.03
CA LEU A 285 14.25 3.94 -1.84
C LEU A 285 15.65 4.31 -1.33
N THR A 286 15.85 5.54 -0.85
CA THR A 286 17.08 5.94 -0.16
C THR A 286 17.24 5.25 1.18
N SER A 287 16.15 4.78 1.81
CA SER A 287 16.22 4.04 3.08
C SER A 287 16.52 2.55 2.92
N LYS A 288 16.96 2.11 1.73
CA LYS A 288 17.20 0.72 1.31
C LYS A 288 15.93 -0.15 1.36
N THR A 289 15.55 -0.70 0.19
CA THR A 289 14.75 -1.92 -0.08
C THR A 289 13.36 -1.80 -0.75
N ALA A 290 13.17 -2.66 -1.77
CA ALA A 290 11.95 -3.35 -2.20
C ALA A 290 10.96 -2.82 -3.27
N LEU A 291 11.08 -1.61 -3.85
CA LEU A 291 10.00 -1.05 -4.70
C LEU A 291 10.14 -1.17 -6.23
N LEU A 292 11.26 -1.65 -6.75
CA LEU A 292 11.55 -1.64 -8.19
C LEU A 292 10.64 -2.55 -9.04
N ARG A 293 10.07 -3.61 -8.44
CA ARG A 293 9.30 -4.62 -9.17
C ARG A 293 7.90 -4.16 -9.61
N HIS A 294 7.38 -3.08 -9.02
CA HIS A 294 5.95 -2.73 -9.13
C HIS A 294 5.65 -1.44 -9.88
N ILE A 295 6.62 -0.52 -10.02
CA ILE A 295 6.38 0.83 -10.57
C ILE A 295 7.03 1.00 -11.96
N GLY A 296 7.93 0.10 -12.35
CA GLY A 296 8.61 0.11 -13.64
C GLY A 296 9.76 1.13 -13.74
N PRO A 297 10.69 0.93 -14.69
CA PRO A 297 11.92 1.72 -14.80
C PRO A 297 11.67 3.21 -15.09
N ARG A 298 10.65 3.53 -15.88
CA ARG A 298 10.33 4.91 -16.29
C ARG A 298 10.05 5.84 -15.11
N TRP A 299 9.43 5.33 -14.04
CA TRP A 299 9.13 6.13 -12.86
C TRP A 299 10.40 6.56 -12.11
N LEU A 300 11.42 5.70 -12.07
CA LEU A 300 12.65 5.94 -11.34
C LEU A 300 13.65 6.76 -12.13
N PHE A 301 13.74 6.54 -13.45
CA PHE A 301 14.80 7.08 -14.28
C PHE A 301 14.37 8.25 -15.19
N SER A 302 13.07 8.57 -15.32
CA SER A 302 12.58 9.70 -16.13
C SER A 302 13.07 11.08 -15.71
N THR A 303 13.59 11.25 -14.49
CA THR A 303 14.21 12.52 -14.08
C THR A 303 15.56 12.77 -14.74
N LEU A 304 16.18 11.75 -15.37
CA LEU A 304 17.35 11.92 -16.23
C LEU A 304 17.05 12.80 -17.45
N GLU A 305 15.81 12.83 -17.94
CA GLU A 305 15.39 13.70 -19.07
C GLU A 305 15.35 15.19 -18.70
N LYS A 306 15.59 15.54 -17.43
CA LYS A 306 15.56 16.92 -16.94
C LYS A 306 16.93 17.44 -16.53
N THR A 307 17.99 16.65 -16.70
CA THR A 307 19.32 17.05 -16.21
C THR A 307 19.98 18.11 -17.08
N ALA A 308 19.72 18.15 -18.40
CA ALA A 308 20.32 19.13 -19.30
C ALA A 308 19.80 20.56 -19.05
N SER A 309 18.54 20.70 -18.63
CA SER A 309 17.94 22.01 -18.29
C SER A 309 18.37 22.56 -16.93
N ILE A 310 19.02 21.73 -16.09
CA ILE A 310 19.40 22.05 -14.71
C ILE A 310 20.93 22.14 -14.52
N SER A 311 21.72 21.60 -15.46
CA SER A 311 23.19 21.65 -15.40
C SER A 311 23.75 23.02 -15.81
N PRO A 312 24.54 23.72 -14.98
CA PRO A 312 25.31 24.86 -15.44
C PRO A 312 26.48 24.35 -16.32
N SER A 313 26.45 24.67 -17.61
CA SER A 313 27.49 24.33 -18.59
C SER A 313 28.92 24.56 -18.07
N PRO A 314 29.87 23.62 -18.28
CA PRO A 314 31.29 23.86 -18.11
C PRO A 314 31.96 24.14 -19.48
N THR A 315 32.17 25.41 -19.83
CA THR A 315 33.19 25.89 -20.79
C THR A 315 33.14 27.43 -20.77
N THR A 316 34.14 28.19 -20.30
CA THR A 316 35.49 28.42 -20.86
C THR A 316 36.40 29.14 -19.82
N PRO A 317 37.75 29.05 -19.93
CA PRO A 317 38.68 29.72 -19.03
C PRO A 317 38.99 31.18 -19.44
N ARG A 318 39.27 32.04 -18.42
CA ARG A 318 39.80 33.42 -18.46
C ARG A 318 38.89 34.52 -19.02
N GLN A 319 38.46 35.44 -18.14
CA GLN A 319 39.14 36.72 -17.91
C GLN A 319 38.49 37.45 -16.71
N ALA A 320 39.34 37.78 -15.73
CA ALA A 320 38.99 38.72 -14.69
C ALA A 320 39.12 40.13 -15.27
N GLU A 321 38.00 40.86 -15.40
CA GLU A 321 38.05 42.30 -15.62
C GLU A 321 36.97 43.04 -14.82
N LYS A 322 37.36 44.20 -14.33
CA LYS A 322 36.75 44.97 -13.23
C LYS A 322 35.57 45.85 -13.69
N ARG A 323 34.44 45.76 -12.95
CA ARG A 323 33.42 46.81 -12.63
C ARG A 323 32.55 47.39 -13.78
N PRO A 324 31.43 48.12 -13.50
CA PRO A 324 30.65 48.27 -12.25
C PRO A 324 29.14 47.96 -12.39
N ALA A 325 28.45 47.96 -11.24
CA ALA A 325 27.03 47.75 -11.06
C ALA A 325 26.13 48.69 -11.88
N THR A 326 25.11 48.13 -12.56
CA THR A 326 23.71 48.60 -12.59
C THR A 326 22.88 47.68 -13.48
N ALA A 327 21.57 47.60 -13.17
CA ALA A 327 20.50 46.89 -13.87
C ALA A 327 20.21 45.45 -13.42
N THR A 328 19.16 45.37 -12.59
CA THR A 328 18.32 44.24 -12.20
C THR A 328 17.91 43.35 -13.38
N ALA A 329 18.30 42.07 -13.31
CA ALA A 329 17.59 40.97 -13.95
C ALA A 329 17.59 39.80 -12.96
N GLU A 330 16.40 39.46 -12.47
CA GLU A 330 16.17 38.32 -11.58
C GLU A 330 16.54 37.03 -12.31
N LYS A 331 17.61 36.37 -11.86
CA LYS A 331 17.96 35.01 -12.27
C LYS A 331 17.10 34.07 -11.44
N PRO A 332 16.32 33.14 -12.02
CA PRO A 332 15.52 32.21 -11.23
C PRO A 332 16.47 31.32 -10.44
N MET A 333 16.32 31.35 -9.12
CA MET A 333 17.03 30.48 -8.19
C MET A 333 16.47 29.07 -8.37
N VAL A 334 17.13 28.27 -9.22
CA VAL A 334 16.88 26.83 -9.31
C VAL A 334 17.11 26.27 -7.92
N THR A 335 16.04 25.77 -7.29
CA THR A 335 16.10 25.19 -5.95
C THR A 335 17.02 23.97 -5.96
N ASP A 336 17.91 23.86 -4.96
CA ASP A 336 18.84 22.72 -4.79
C ASP A 336 18.14 21.36 -4.96
N GLU A 337 16.87 21.28 -4.56
CA GLU A 337 16.01 20.10 -4.64
C GLU A 337 15.78 19.58 -6.07
N ALA A 338 15.56 20.47 -7.06
CA ALA A 338 15.33 20.08 -8.45
C ALA A 338 16.61 19.53 -9.12
N SER A 339 17.78 20.09 -8.76
CA SER A 339 19.09 19.58 -9.18
C SER A 339 19.40 18.22 -8.56
N ILE A 340 19.05 18.05 -7.28
CA ILE A 340 19.19 16.79 -6.54
C ILE A 340 18.23 15.72 -7.07
N ASP A 341 17.04 16.08 -7.55
CA ASP A 341 16.06 15.18 -8.20
C ASP A 341 16.50 14.69 -9.57
N ALA A 342 17.07 15.57 -10.39
CA ALA A 342 17.55 15.21 -11.72
C ALA A 342 18.74 14.24 -11.66
N ARG A 343 19.60 14.36 -10.64
CA ARG A 343 20.80 13.52 -10.45
C ARG A 343 20.56 12.27 -9.61
N PHE A 344 19.38 12.14 -9.00
CA PHE A 344 19.04 11.01 -8.13
C PHE A 344 19.23 9.64 -8.79
N PRO A 345 18.80 9.40 -10.05
CA PRO A 345 18.90 8.07 -10.63
C PRO A 345 20.36 7.65 -10.86
N ALA A 346 21.23 8.60 -11.22
CA ALA A 346 22.67 8.36 -11.35
C ALA A 346 23.32 7.99 -10.00
N LEU A 347 22.97 8.69 -8.93
CA LEU A 347 23.45 8.39 -7.57
C LEU A 347 22.97 7.01 -7.09
N LEU A 348 21.74 6.66 -7.44
CA LEU A 348 21.15 5.37 -7.07
C LEU A 348 21.86 4.21 -7.78
N ILE A 349 22.13 4.34 -9.09
CA ILE A 349 22.93 3.37 -9.85
C ILE A 349 24.33 3.26 -9.24
N GLN A 350 24.96 4.39 -8.89
CA GLN A 350 26.28 4.40 -8.27
C GLN A 350 26.29 3.67 -6.92
N LEU A 351 25.30 3.92 -6.06
CA LEU A 351 25.21 3.28 -4.75
C LEU A 351 24.94 1.78 -4.88
N ALA A 352 24.01 1.37 -5.74
CA ALA A 352 23.75 -0.04 -6.00
C ALA A 352 24.99 -0.76 -6.56
N SER A 353 25.71 -0.11 -7.49
CA SER A 353 26.95 -0.66 -8.05
C SER A 353 28.07 -0.78 -7.03
N LEU A 354 28.14 0.13 -6.05
CA LEU A 354 29.10 0.04 -4.96
C LEU A 354 28.75 -1.10 -4.00
N GLU A 355 27.49 -1.21 -3.59
CA GLU A 355 27.02 -2.26 -2.67
C GLU A 355 27.16 -3.66 -3.28
N VAL A 356 26.86 -3.83 -4.57
CA VAL A 356 27.11 -5.09 -5.27
C VAL A 356 28.58 -5.45 -5.21
N ARG A 357 29.49 -4.52 -5.53
CA ARG A 357 30.93 -4.79 -5.50
C ARG A 357 31.39 -5.21 -4.10
N LEU A 358 30.96 -4.50 -3.06
CA LEU A 358 31.26 -4.84 -1.67
C LEU A 358 30.75 -6.24 -1.31
N ILE A 359 29.52 -6.59 -1.69
CA ILE A 359 28.95 -7.91 -1.42
C ILE A 359 29.72 -9.01 -2.18
N LEU A 360 30.09 -8.77 -3.44
CA LEU A 360 30.85 -9.74 -4.23
C LEU A 360 32.29 -9.92 -3.71
N ASP A 361 32.93 -8.84 -3.26
CA ASP A 361 34.24 -8.89 -2.62
C ASP A 361 34.19 -9.69 -1.31
N ASP A 362 33.13 -9.50 -0.49
CA ASP A 362 32.90 -10.27 0.74
C ASP A 362 32.64 -11.77 0.46
N LEU A 363 32.01 -12.09 -0.68
CA LEU A 363 31.74 -13.47 -1.10
C LEU A 363 32.95 -14.15 -1.76
N GLY A 364 33.79 -13.38 -2.46
CA GLY A 364 35.00 -13.85 -3.15
C GLY A 364 36.26 -13.88 -2.26
N GLY A 365 36.27 -13.10 -1.19
CA GLY A 365 37.30 -13.15 -0.15
C GLY A 365 37.33 -14.51 0.51
N GLU A 366 38.53 -15.05 0.74
CA GLU A 366 38.72 -16.27 1.54
C GLU A 366 37.82 -16.21 2.76
N LYS A 367 37.15 -17.31 3.11
CA LYS A 367 36.61 -17.53 4.45
C LYS A 367 37.74 -17.26 5.44
N SER A 368 37.86 -16.01 5.87
CA SER A 368 38.85 -15.54 6.81
C SER A 368 38.66 -16.41 8.04
N ALA A 369 39.62 -17.30 8.22
CA ALA A 369 39.69 -18.24 9.30
C ALA A 369 39.86 -17.45 10.61
N LYS A 370 38.74 -16.96 11.15
CA LYS A 370 38.49 -16.53 12.53
C LYS A 370 37.01 -16.12 12.64
N ALA A 371 36.14 -17.12 12.63
CA ALA A 371 34.82 -17.00 13.22
C ALA A 371 35.00 -16.77 14.74
N ILE A 372 34.94 -15.52 15.17
CA ILE A 372 34.61 -15.15 16.55
C ILE A 372 33.32 -14.35 16.45
N GLU A 373 32.23 -15.04 16.77
CA GLU A 373 30.96 -14.54 17.29
C GLU A 373 30.52 -13.14 16.81
N ALA A 374 29.93 -13.08 15.62
CA ALA A 374 28.93 -12.10 15.24
C ALA A 374 27.90 -12.77 14.31
N GLU A 375 26.62 -12.40 14.47
CA GLU A 375 25.44 -12.84 13.69
C GLU A 375 25.62 -12.82 12.14
N PRO A 376 24.77 -13.52 11.36
CA PRO A 376 25.11 -13.99 10.02
C PRO A 376 25.09 -12.85 8.99
N ALA A 377 26.22 -12.16 8.84
CA ALA A 377 26.41 -11.17 7.78
C ALA A 377 26.21 -11.75 6.36
N SER A 378 26.39 -13.06 6.18
CA SER A 378 26.20 -13.77 4.91
C SER A 378 24.73 -13.78 4.45
N ASP A 379 23.76 -14.02 5.35
CA ASP A 379 22.34 -14.13 4.98
C ASP A 379 21.75 -12.79 4.51
N ARG A 380 22.16 -11.69 5.14
CA ARG A 380 21.73 -10.35 4.76
C ARG A 380 22.28 -9.95 3.39
N SER A 381 23.55 -10.23 3.13
CA SER A 381 24.19 -9.89 1.84
C SER A 381 23.60 -10.71 0.69
N ILE A 382 23.32 -12.00 0.91
CA ILE A 382 22.63 -12.87 -0.05
C ILE A 382 21.19 -12.41 -0.30
N ALA A 383 20.46 -11.94 0.72
CA ALA A 383 19.12 -11.40 0.56
C ALA A 383 19.08 -10.04 -0.16
N MET A 384 20.12 -9.22 -0.03
CA MET A 384 20.19 -7.88 -0.63
C MET A 384 20.62 -7.88 -2.10
N LEU A 385 21.49 -8.82 -2.49
CA LEU A 385 22.07 -8.86 -3.83
C LEU A 385 21.02 -8.93 -4.97
N PRO A 386 19.96 -9.75 -4.91
CA PRO A 386 18.91 -9.78 -5.92
C PRO A 386 18.20 -8.43 -6.11
N MET A 387 18.06 -7.64 -5.03
CA MET A 387 17.42 -6.32 -5.11
C MET A 387 18.30 -5.33 -5.87
N PHE A 388 19.62 -5.34 -5.65
CA PHE A 388 20.54 -4.48 -6.39
C PHE A 388 20.64 -4.90 -7.85
N TYR A 389 20.70 -6.21 -8.13
CA TYR A 389 20.69 -6.71 -9.51
C TYR A 389 19.43 -6.30 -10.27
N GLN A 390 18.27 -6.38 -9.63
CA GLN A 390 17.03 -5.92 -10.23
C GLN A 390 17.04 -4.40 -10.51
N MET A 391 17.67 -3.61 -9.63
CA MET A 391 17.82 -2.16 -9.82
C MET A 391 18.68 -1.84 -11.04
N ILE A 392 19.80 -2.55 -11.18
CA ILE A 392 20.72 -2.40 -12.30
C ILE A 392 20.07 -2.87 -13.60
N GLU A 393 19.36 -4.00 -13.58
CA GLU A 393 18.58 -4.51 -14.73
C GLU A 393 17.55 -3.47 -15.20
N SER A 394 16.81 -2.88 -14.25
CA SER A 394 15.83 -1.82 -14.55
C SER A 394 16.49 -0.57 -15.11
N ALA A 395 17.69 -0.23 -14.64
CA ALA A 395 18.45 0.90 -15.15
C ALA A 395 18.90 0.67 -16.59
N ILE A 396 19.43 -0.53 -16.91
CA ILE A 396 19.85 -0.90 -18.26
C ILE A 396 18.67 -0.83 -19.22
N GLN A 397 17.55 -1.49 -18.88
CA GLN A 397 16.32 -1.47 -19.69
C GLN A 397 15.81 -0.06 -19.95
N TYR A 398 15.92 0.85 -18.97
CA TYR A 398 15.52 2.24 -19.18
C TYR A 398 16.45 2.95 -20.18
N LEU A 399 17.76 2.81 -19.98
CA LEU A 399 18.78 3.46 -20.79
C LEU A 399 18.78 2.96 -22.23
N THR A 400 18.30 1.73 -22.47
CA THR A 400 18.21 1.11 -23.80
C THR A 400 16.81 1.19 -24.42
N SER A 401 15.82 1.74 -23.70
CA SER A 401 14.46 1.91 -24.23
C SER A 401 14.35 3.01 -25.30
N ASP A 402 13.54 2.77 -26.33
CA ASP A 402 13.20 3.74 -27.39
C ASP A 402 12.49 5.00 -26.86
N ASP A 403 12.02 4.96 -25.62
CA ASP A 403 11.29 6.03 -24.94
C ASP A 403 12.20 7.13 -24.35
N LEU A 404 13.53 6.93 -24.32
CA LEU A 404 14.48 7.88 -23.74
C LEU A 404 14.65 9.13 -24.62
N VAL A 405 14.18 10.29 -24.15
CA VAL A 405 14.34 11.56 -24.87
C VAL A 405 15.71 12.17 -24.58
N LEU A 406 16.68 11.93 -25.48
CA LEU A 406 18.06 12.44 -25.37
C LEU A 406 18.16 13.97 -25.36
N GLU A 407 17.18 14.69 -25.90
CA GLU A 407 17.20 16.17 -25.98
C GLU A 407 17.19 16.85 -24.59
N GLY A 408 16.76 16.16 -23.54
CA GLY A 408 16.69 16.68 -22.17
C GLY A 408 17.74 16.14 -21.20
N THR A 409 18.55 15.17 -21.62
CA THR A 409 19.49 14.47 -20.75
C THR A 409 20.91 15.02 -20.84
N ASP A 410 21.59 15.05 -19.70
CA ASP A 410 22.98 15.48 -19.59
C ASP A 410 23.85 14.31 -20.08
N ILE A 411 24.43 14.48 -21.26
CA ILE A 411 25.24 13.46 -21.94
C ILE A 411 26.43 13.04 -21.07
N ASP A 412 27.04 13.97 -20.33
CA ASP A 412 28.16 13.66 -19.43
C ASP A 412 27.72 12.76 -18.27
N LEU A 413 26.47 12.90 -17.83
CA LEU A 413 25.89 12.04 -16.80
C LEU A 413 25.63 10.63 -17.34
N ILE A 414 25.15 10.49 -18.57
CA ILE A 414 24.99 9.19 -19.23
C ILE A 414 26.36 8.49 -19.36
N PHE A 415 27.40 9.19 -19.80
CA PHE A 415 28.75 8.62 -19.89
C PHE A 415 29.28 8.16 -18.52
N LYS A 416 29.02 8.94 -17.45
CA LYS A 416 29.37 8.51 -16.09
C LYS A 416 28.61 7.27 -15.65
N ILE A 417 27.31 7.19 -15.94
CA ILE A 417 26.49 6.00 -15.64
C ILE A 417 27.06 4.79 -16.40
N ARG A 418 27.35 4.93 -17.69
CA ARG A 418 27.97 3.87 -18.48
C ARG A 418 29.29 3.41 -17.86
N GLN A 419 30.18 4.34 -17.48
CA GLN A 419 31.44 4.00 -16.83
C GLN A 419 31.23 3.22 -15.52
N ILE A 420 30.29 3.66 -14.68
CA ILE A 420 29.97 2.98 -13.42
C ILE A 420 29.48 1.55 -13.68
N LEU A 421 28.60 1.36 -14.67
CA LEU A 421 28.12 0.05 -15.06
C LEU A 421 29.24 -0.83 -15.61
N THR A 422 30.12 -0.30 -16.47
CA THR A 422 31.28 -1.04 -16.97
C THR A 422 32.19 -1.53 -15.84
N GLU A 423 32.46 -0.68 -14.83
CA GLU A 423 33.24 -1.08 -13.65
C GLU A 423 32.54 -2.15 -12.81
N LEU A 424 31.23 -2.06 -12.66
CA LEU A 424 30.41 -3.06 -11.98
C LEU A 424 30.48 -4.42 -12.70
N PHE A 425 30.29 -4.44 -14.02
CA PHE A 425 30.29 -5.69 -14.78
C PHE A 425 31.67 -6.33 -14.85
N LYS A 426 32.75 -5.54 -14.83
CA LYS A 426 34.11 -6.08 -14.61
C LYS A 426 34.22 -6.82 -13.29
N ALA A 427 33.74 -6.23 -12.19
CA ALA A 427 33.77 -6.90 -10.89
C ALA A 427 32.92 -8.19 -10.88
N ILE A 428 31.76 -8.20 -11.56
CA ILE A 428 30.94 -9.41 -11.73
C ILE A 428 31.70 -10.48 -12.53
N ILE A 429 32.37 -10.10 -13.63
CA ILE A 429 33.18 -11.02 -14.44
C ILE A 429 34.33 -11.60 -13.63
N ASP A 430 35.05 -10.76 -12.86
CA ASP A 430 36.15 -11.21 -12.00
C ASP A 430 35.67 -12.20 -10.95
N PHE A 431 34.55 -11.89 -10.27
CA PHE A 431 33.89 -12.78 -9.33
C PHE A 431 33.51 -14.13 -9.96
N LEU A 432 32.86 -14.11 -11.14
CA LEU A 432 32.45 -15.33 -11.84
C LEU A 432 33.65 -16.15 -12.32
N ASN A 433 34.67 -15.50 -12.88
CA ASN A 433 35.89 -16.15 -13.35
C ASN A 433 36.63 -16.83 -12.19
N ASP A 434 36.75 -16.18 -11.03
CA ASP A 434 37.35 -16.76 -9.83
C ASP A 434 36.51 -17.93 -9.30
N THR A 435 35.19 -17.75 -9.21
CA THR A 435 34.27 -18.77 -8.69
C THR A 435 34.22 -20.02 -9.59
N PHE A 436 34.17 -19.85 -10.92
CA PHE A 436 34.19 -20.96 -11.90
C PHE A 436 35.54 -21.64 -12.04
N SER A 437 36.62 -21.00 -11.60
CA SER A 437 37.93 -21.63 -11.50
C SER A 437 38.02 -22.56 -10.29
N ARG A 438 37.22 -22.31 -9.24
CA ARG A 438 37.25 -23.04 -7.97
C ARG A 438 36.13 -24.08 -7.80
N THR A 439 35.08 -24.03 -8.63
CA THR A 439 33.84 -24.79 -8.43
C THR A 439 33.58 -25.77 -9.57
N ASP A 440 33.10 -26.97 -9.24
CA ASP A 440 32.71 -28.00 -10.22
C ASP A 440 31.36 -27.66 -10.90
N GLN A 441 31.15 -28.15 -12.13
CA GLN A 441 29.99 -27.78 -12.97
C GLN A 441 28.63 -28.04 -12.32
N GLN A 442 28.50 -29.04 -11.45
CA GLN A 442 27.22 -29.40 -10.83
C GLN A 442 26.82 -28.47 -9.67
N ASP A 443 27.80 -27.88 -8.99
CA ASP A 443 27.54 -26.97 -7.87
C ASP A 443 27.21 -25.54 -8.34
N ILE A 444 27.67 -25.17 -9.54
CA ILE A 444 27.37 -23.88 -10.18
C ILE A 444 25.87 -23.65 -10.35
N PHE A 445 25.12 -24.68 -10.77
CA PHE A 445 23.67 -24.55 -11.02
C PHE A 445 22.84 -24.52 -9.73
N ASN A 446 23.44 -24.79 -8.57
CA ASN A 446 22.75 -24.75 -7.28
C ASN A 446 23.00 -23.43 -6.52
N ASP A 447 23.94 -22.62 -6.98
CA ASP A 447 24.25 -21.33 -6.36
C ASP A 447 23.42 -20.19 -6.98
N ILE A 448 22.48 -19.69 -6.19
CA ILE A 448 21.56 -18.62 -6.57
C ILE A 448 22.31 -17.32 -6.90
N VAL A 449 23.43 -17.04 -6.22
CA VAL A 449 24.23 -15.83 -6.46
C VAL A 449 24.88 -15.92 -7.83
N ILE A 450 25.53 -17.05 -8.13
CA ILE A 450 26.17 -17.28 -9.43
C ILE A 450 25.16 -17.15 -10.56
N LEU A 451 24.01 -17.82 -10.46
CA LEU A 451 22.95 -17.75 -11.48
C LEU A 451 22.42 -16.32 -11.67
N ALA A 452 22.22 -15.58 -10.58
CA ALA A 452 21.76 -14.20 -10.65
C ALA A 452 22.82 -13.26 -11.27
N SER A 453 24.11 -13.48 -10.99
CA SER A 453 25.22 -12.74 -11.58
C SER A 453 25.36 -13.03 -13.08
N VAL A 454 25.24 -14.30 -13.49
CA VAL A 454 25.26 -14.71 -14.91
C VAL A 454 24.09 -14.09 -15.67
N ARG A 455 22.88 -14.12 -15.10
CA ARG A 455 21.70 -13.48 -15.70
C ARG A 455 21.93 -11.99 -15.94
N LEU A 456 22.38 -11.27 -14.92
CA LEU A 456 22.58 -9.82 -15.03
C LEU A 456 23.67 -9.49 -16.06
N LEU A 457 24.75 -10.29 -16.09
CA LEU A 457 25.82 -10.16 -17.07
C LEU A 457 25.33 -10.43 -18.51
N ALA A 458 24.46 -11.43 -18.70
CA ALA A 458 23.89 -11.74 -20.01
C ALA A 458 23.08 -10.58 -20.61
N ILE A 459 22.32 -9.88 -19.77
CA ILE A 459 21.56 -8.66 -20.12
C ILE A 459 22.51 -7.53 -20.51
N TRP A 460 23.59 -7.32 -19.76
CA TRP A 460 24.56 -6.28 -20.10
C TRP A 460 25.26 -6.53 -21.43
N ILE A 461 25.72 -7.75 -21.69
CA ILE A 461 26.42 -8.09 -22.95
C ILE A 461 25.49 -7.96 -24.16
N GLU A 462 24.18 -7.96 -23.96
CA GLU A 462 23.23 -7.76 -25.06
C GLU A 462 23.28 -6.31 -25.56
N GLU A 463 23.57 -5.40 -24.64
CA GLU A 463 23.57 -3.96 -24.86
C GLU A 463 25.00 -3.39 -25.05
N ASP A 464 26.01 -3.96 -24.41
CA ASP A 464 27.41 -3.52 -24.48
C ASP A 464 28.38 -4.72 -24.47
N ASP A 465 29.04 -4.96 -25.60
CA ASP A 465 29.96 -6.08 -25.85
C ASP A 465 31.41 -5.80 -25.45
N SER A 466 31.70 -4.63 -24.88
CA SER A 466 33.08 -4.17 -24.61
C SER A 466 33.88 -5.06 -23.66
N LEU A 467 33.20 -5.89 -22.85
CA LEU A 467 33.81 -6.78 -21.86
C LEU A 467 33.89 -8.24 -22.29
N ASN A 468 33.55 -8.57 -23.55
CA ASN A 468 33.54 -9.97 -24.01
C ASN A 468 34.89 -10.68 -23.90
N ASN A 469 35.98 -9.93 -24.11
CA ASN A 469 37.33 -10.48 -24.03
C ASN A 469 37.81 -10.75 -22.59
N ASP A 470 37.14 -10.17 -21.59
CA ASP A 470 37.50 -10.31 -20.17
C ASP A 470 36.87 -11.58 -19.55
N MET A 471 35.94 -12.24 -20.25
CA MET A 471 35.28 -13.45 -19.78
C MET A 471 36.09 -14.72 -20.04
N SER A 472 36.15 -15.62 -19.06
CA SER A 472 36.67 -16.97 -19.27
C SER A 472 35.76 -17.77 -20.20
N SER A 473 36.30 -18.80 -20.86
CA SER A 473 35.51 -19.70 -21.71
C SER A 473 34.31 -20.32 -20.98
N LYS A 474 34.44 -20.63 -19.68
CA LYS A 474 33.33 -21.16 -18.87
C LYS A 474 32.25 -20.10 -18.63
N THR A 475 32.64 -18.87 -18.33
CA THR A 475 31.72 -17.73 -18.12
C THR A 475 30.94 -17.45 -19.40
N MET A 476 31.63 -17.43 -20.54
CA MET A 476 31.03 -17.23 -21.86
C MET A 476 29.98 -18.30 -22.16
N THR A 477 30.33 -19.59 -21.99
CA THR A 477 29.38 -20.69 -22.24
C THR A 477 28.14 -20.61 -21.34
N MET A 478 28.29 -20.21 -20.08
CA MET A 478 27.14 -20.02 -19.16
C MET A 478 26.23 -18.87 -19.60
N VAL A 479 26.81 -17.74 -20.02
CA VAL A 479 26.05 -16.60 -20.55
C VAL A 479 25.30 -16.98 -21.83
N GLU A 480 25.94 -17.69 -22.76
CA GLU A 480 25.32 -18.18 -23.99
C GLU A 480 24.18 -19.17 -23.70
N THR A 481 24.40 -20.13 -22.78
CA THR A 481 23.38 -21.09 -22.36
C THR A 481 22.17 -20.38 -21.75
N PHE A 482 22.39 -19.33 -20.96
CA PHE A 482 21.31 -18.55 -20.37
C PHE A 482 20.51 -17.78 -21.43
N ARG A 483 21.18 -17.20 -22.43
CA ARG A 483 20.52 -16.52 -23.56
C ARG A 483 19.63 -17.46 -24.38
N GLU A 484 20.11 -18.67 -24.66
CA GLU A 484 19.35 -19.67 -25.43
C GLU A 484 18.08 -20.15 -24.71
N GLN A 485 18.02 -20.06 -23.38
CA GLN A 485 16.85 -20.46 -22.58
C GLN A 485 15.82 -19.35 -22.35
N GLN A 486 16.13 -18.10 -22.71
CA GLN A 486 15.20 -16.95 -22.59
C GLN A 486 14.50 -16.56 -23.91
N LEU A 487 14.83 -17.24 -25.02
CA LEU A 487 14.06 -17.30 -26.27
C LEU A 487 13.06 -18.47 -26.23
#